data_AF-A0A7W0ZWJ8-F1
#
_entry.id   AF-A0A7W0ZWJ8-F1
#
_cell.length_a   1.000
_cell.length_b   1.000
_cell.length_c   1.000
_cell.angle_alpha   90.00
_cell.angle_beta   90.00
_cell.angle_gamma   90.00
#
_symmetry.space_group_name_H-M   'P 1'
#
loop_
_entity.id
_entity.type
_entity.pdbx_description
1 polymer ?
#
loop_
_entity_poly.entity_id
_entity_poly.type
_entity_poly.pdbx_seq_one_letter_code
_entity_poly.pdbx_strand_id
1 'polypeptide(L)'
;MSDEHEIEAAITAYRAQLEAAAEIGRSDLAEIEDHLRELVRELRETGMPVGAAVVEAAHRLGEPAALAREHARVRSAFGAKLSRARAWSATALVVIQIGLALALFNGPEIPVFFVTTLVLPAIVVIGLAARLTWARALIVGMSSYALLEHVIYLVLLRNEVWGENPWVTAAFMVISLGTFAFVAPWRRGEITQAGAALVVLFAAFSAASSSFGFGYTGSLDVMLLPYAALSATIISGCGIVLRARWAAISAGAASVFLLGCWLQLADSLFDYDSSWAIRGALLGTLGLGVIAAAGTAVLSWRTARTKLGTLRSVLS
;
A
#
# COMPACT_ATOMS: atom_id res chain seq x y z
N MET A 1 -10.71 -37.52 34.84
CA MET A 1 -10.37 -36.24 34.19
C MET A 1 -11.67 -35.46 34.08
N SER A 2 -11.77 -34.22 34.57
CA SER A 2 -13.04 -33.49 34.53
C SER A 2 -13.37 -33.05 33.09
N ASP A 3 -14.66 -33.01 32.74
CA ASP A 3 -15.14 -32.52 31.43
C ASP A 3 -14.52 -31.16 31.06
N GLU A 4 -14.39 -30.27 32.04
CA GLU A 4 -13.78 -28.94 31.88
C GLU A 4 -12.33 -29.01 31.39
N HIS A 5 -11.57 -30.00 31.88
CA HIS A 5 -10.17 -30.17 31.48
C HIS A 5 -10.05 -30.65 30.03
N GLU A 6 -10.98 -31.50 29.58
CA GLU A 6 -11.02 -31.98 28.19
C GLU A 6 -11.36 -30.83 27.23
N ILE A 7 -12.32 -29.98 27.59
CA ILE A 7 -12.70 -28.79 26.83
C ILE A 7 -11.52 -27.82 26.71
N GLU A 8 -10.89 -27.45 27.83
CA GLU A 8 -9.75 -26.51 27.80
C GLU A 8 -8.51 -27.07 27.09
N ALA A 9 -8.28 -28.39 27.15
CA ALA A 9 -7.22 -29.03 26.36
C ALA A 9 -7.49 -28.92 24.85
N ALA A 10 -8.74 -29.14 24.43
CA ALA A 10 -9.12 -29.02 23.03
C ALA A 10 -9.09 -27.58 22.52
N ILE A 11 -9.56 -26.62 23.32
CA ILE A 11 -9.46 -25.18 23.00
C ILE A 11 -8.00 -24.77 22.88
N THR A 12 -7.13 -25.23 23.78
CA THR A 12 -5.68 -24.97 23.71
C THR A 12 -5.07 -25.54 22.43
N ALA A 13 -5.46 -26.76 22.04
CA ALA A 13 -5.01 -27.36 20.78
C ALA A 13 -5.52 -26.60 19.55
N TYR A 14 -6.79 -26.15 19.57
CA TYR A 14 -7.38 -25.35 18.49
C TYR A 14 -6.71 -23.97 18.37
N ARG A 15 -6.44 -23.30 19.50
CA ARG A 15 -5.66 -22.05 19.57
C ARG A 15 -4.28 -22.22 18.94
N ALA A 16 -3.56 -23.29 19.30
CA ALA A 16 -2.25 -23.56 18.74
C ALA A 16 -2.29 -23.74 17.22
N GLN A 17 -3.34 -24.36 16.68
CA GLN A 17 -3.55 -24.50 15.24
C GLN A 17 -3.87 -23.15 14.56
N LEU A 18 -4.70 -22.31 15.18
CA LEU A 18 -5.00 -20.95 14.71
C LEU A 18 -3.75 -20.07 14.66
N GLU A 19 -2.97 -20.05 15.74
CA GLU A 19 -1.73 -19.29 15.86
C GLU A 19 -0.65 -19.80 14.88
N ALA A 20 -0.59 -21.12 14.65
CA ALA A 20 0.31 -21.69 13.67
C ALA A 20 -0.09 -21.32 12.22
N ALA A 21 -1.38 -21.16 11.95
CA ALA A 21 -1.88 -20.85 10.60
C ALA A 21 -1.80 -19.37 10.25
N ALA A 22 -2.05 -18.46 11.21
CA ALA A 22 -1.89 -17.03 11.02
C ALA A 22 -1.62 -16.29 12.33
N GLU A 23 -1.04 -15.09 12.24
CA GLU A 23 -0.97 -14.17 13.37
C GLU A 23 -2.34 -13.52 13.61
N ILE A 24 -3.17 -14.23 14.38
CA ILE A 24 -4.44 -13.73 14.88
C ILE A 24 -4.18 -12.83 16.10
N GLY A 25 -4.91 -11.72 16.22
CA GLY A 25 -4.82 -10.86 17.40
C GLY A 25 -5.36 -11.55 18.65
N ARG A 26 -4.79 -11.29 19.83
CA ARG A 26 -5.25 -11.91 21.10
C ARG A 26 -6.74 -11.73 21.36
N SER A 27 -7.30 -10.57 21.01
CA SER A 27 -8.74 -10.31 21.14
C SER A 27 -9.59 -11.21 20.25
N ASP A 28 -9.10 -11.55 19.06
CA ASP A 28 -9.84 -12.34 18.08
C ASP A 28 -9.73 -13.82 18.41
N LEU A 29 -8.56 -14.24 18.93
CA LEU A 29 -8.39 -15.56 19.52
C LEU A 29 -9.37 -15.74 20.68
N ALA A 30 -9.46 -14.78 21.60
CA ALA A 30 -10.43 -14.84 22.69
C ALA A 30 -11.88 -14.92 22.18
N GLU A 31 -12.26 -14.11 21.18
CA GLU A 31 -13.59 -14.15 20.57
C GLU A 31 -13.89 -15.52 19.92
N ILE A 32 -12.93 -16.09 19.20
CA ILE A 32 -13.05 -17.42 18.59
C ILE A 32 -13.19 -18.51 19.66
N GLU A 33 -12.40 -18.42 20.73
CA GLU A 33 -12.47 -19.39 21.83
C GLU A 33 -13.79 -19.29 22.59
N ASP A 34 -14.29 -18.08 22.83
CA ASP A 34 -15.58 -17.87 23.48
C ASP A 34 -16.71 -18.43 22.62
N HIS A 35 -16.64 -18.25 21.30
CA HIS A 35 -17.61 -18.87 20.38
C HIS A 35 -17.50 -20.41 20.37
N LEU A 36 -16.29 -20.96 20.44
CA LEU A 36 -16.07 -22.40 20.53
C LEU A 36 -16.63 -22.96 21.85
N ARG A 37 -16.41 -22.27 23.00
CA ARG A 37 -16.99 -22.64 24.30
C ARG A 37 -18.52 -22.61 24.25
N GLU A 38 -19.09 -21.59 23.63
CA GLU A 38 -20.54 -21.46 23.47
C GLU A 38 -21.11 -22.63 22.66
N LEU A 39 -20.53 -22.94 21.51
CA LEU A 39 -20.96 -24.07 20.67
C LEU A 39 -20.86 -25.42 21.41
N VAL A 40 -19.79 -25.63 22.18
CA VAL A 40 -19.65 -26.84 23.00
C VAL A 40 -20.75 -26.90 24.05
N ARG A 41 -21.04 -25.79 24.74
CA ARG A 41 -22.12 -25.71 25.73
C ARG A 41 -23.48 -26.04 25.11
N GLU A 42 -23.82 -25.42 23.99
CA GLU A 42 -25.07 -25.68 23.26
C GLU A 42 -25.21 -27.18 22.88
N LEU A 43 -24.16 -27.78 22.33
CA LEU A 43 -24.15 -29.20 21.96
C LEU A 43 -24.28 -30.13 23.17
N ARG A 44 -23.72 -29.74 24.32
CA ARG A 44 -23.88 -30.50 25.57
C ARG A 44 -25.30 -30.43 26.11
N GLU A 45 -25.96 -29.28 26.01
CA GLU A 45 -27.36 -29.11 26.42
C GLU A 45 -28.30 -30.02 25.61
N THR A 46 -27.92 -30.42 24.40
CA THR A 46 -28.66 -31.44 23.62
C THR A 46 -28.35 -32.89 24.02
N GLY A 47 -27.56 -33.11 25.08
CA GLY A 47 -27.18 -34.44 25.57
C GLY A 47 -25.97 -35.07 24.85
N MET A 48 -25.22 -34.31 24.06
CA MET A 48 -24.02 -34.84 23.38
C MET A 48 -22.87 -35.06 24.38
N PRO A 49 -22.14 -36.19 24.31
CA PRO A 49 -20.93 -36.40 25.11
C PRO A 49 -19.88 -35.32 24.83
N VAL A 50 -19.11 -34.93 25.86
CA VAL A 50 -18.15 -33.79 25.80
C VAL A 50 -17.17 -33.91 24.63
N GLY A 51 -16.48 -35.04 24.49
CA GLY A 51 -15.53 -35.24 23.39
C GLY A 51 -16.17 -35.14 22.00
N ALA A 52 -17.42 -35.60 21.83
CA ALA A 52 -18.15 -35.46 20.58
C ALA A 52 -18.60 -34.01 20.33
N ALA A 53 -19.04 -33.31 21.38
CA ALA A 53 -19.44 -31.90 21.31
C ALA A 53 -18.27 -30.99 20.91
N VAL A 54 -17.08 -31.25 21.44
CA VAL A 54 -15.85 -30.53 21.09
C VAL A 54 -15.49 -30.72 19.61
N VAL A 55 -15.49 -31.95 19.12
CA VAL A 55 -15.15 -32.26 17.73
C VAL A 55 -16.17 -31.63 16.77
N GLU A 56 -17.46 -31.74 17.08
CA GLU A 56 -18.53 -31.15 16.27
C GLU A 56 -18.49 -29.61 16.31
N ALA A 57 -18.22 -29.00 17.48
CA ALA A 57 -18.06 -27.56 17.60
C ALA A 57 -16.88 -27.05 16.75
N ALA A 58 -15.72 -27.71 16.83
CA ALA A 58 -14.55 -27.39 16.02
C ALA A 58 -14.83 -27.58 14.52
N HIS A 59 -15.59 -28.62 14.15
CA HIS A 59 -16.02 -28.86 12.78
C HIS A 59 -16.96 -27.76 12.26
N ARG A 60 -17.94 -27.32 13.06
CA ARG A 60 -18.86 -26.22 12.73
C ARG A 60 -18.16 -24.88 12.59
N LEU A 61 -17.15 -24.62 13.42
CA LEU A 61 -16.31 -23.44 13.32
C LEU A 61 -15.48 -23.40 12.02
N GLY A 62 -15.26 -24.58 11.43
CA GLY A 62 -14.52 -24.78 10.20
C GLY A 62 -13.03 -25.04 10.42
N GLU A 63 -12.31 -25.19 9.31
CA GLU A 63 -10.87 -25.44 9.33
C GLU A 63 -10.14 -24.23 9.98
N PRO A 64 -9.36 -24.43 11.06
CA PRO A 64 -8.69 -23.33 11.76
C PRO A 64 -7.85 -22.47 10.82
N ALA A 65 -7.18 -23.08 9.85
CA ALA A 65 -6.37 -22.35 8.89
C ALA A 65 -7.20 -21.46 7.95
N ALA A 66 -8.42 -21.87 7.60
CA ALA A 66 -9.34 -21.05 6.81
C ALA A 66 -9.88 -19.88 7.63
N LEU A 67 -10.34 -20.14 8.85
CA LEU A 67 -10.86 -19.13 9.78
C LEU A 67 -9.80 -18.07 10.11
N ALA A 68 -8.58 -18.49 10.42
CA ALA A 68 -7.44 -17.61 10.69
C ALA A 68 -7.13 -16.67 9.51
N ARG A 69 -7.18 -17.21 8.27
CA ARG A 69 -6.99 -16.41 7.05
C ARG A 69 -8.11 -15.43 6.82
N GLU A 70 -9.36 -15.82 7.10
CA GLU A 70 -10.52 -14.96 6.95
C GLU A 70 -10.48 -13.79 7.95
N HIS A 71 -10.22 -14.06 9.23
CA HIS A 71 -10.05 -13.01 10.24
C HIS A 71 -8.92 -12.03 9.88
N ALA A 72 -7.77 -12.55 9.42
CA ALA A 72 -6.66 -11.72 8.97
C ALA A 72 -7.04 -10.84 7.75
N ARG A 73 -7.89 -11.36 6.86
CA ARG A 73 -8.40 -10.64 5.67
C ARG A 73 -9.42 -9.57 6.06
N VAL A 74 -10.39 -9.89 6.91
CA VAL A 74 -11.47 -8.98 7.32
C VAL A 74 -10.91 -7.80 8.11
N ARG A 75 -9.91 -8.01 8.98
CA ARG A 75 -9.40 -6.95 9.85
C ARG A 75 -8.35 -6.04 9.21
N SER A 76 -7.74 -6.45 8.10
CA SER A 76 -6.81 -5.57 7.41
C SER A 76 -7.52 -4.69 6.39
N ALA A 77 -7.57 -3.39 6.69
CA ALA A 77 -8.16 -2.39 5.79
C ALA A 77 -7.52 -2.37 4.39
N PHE A 78 -6.26 -2.77 4.24
CA PHE A 78 -5.48 -2.58 3.01
C PHE A 78 -5.05 -3.90 2.33
N GLY A 79 -5.29 -5.06 2.93
CA GLY A 79 -4.92 -6.36 2.35
C GLY A 79 -4.16 -7.30 3.30
N ALA A 80 -3.75 -8.47 2.84
CA ALA A 80 -3.06 -9.43 3.70
C ALA A 80 -1.74 -8.87 4.27
N LYS A 81 -1.44 -9.17 5.54
CA LYS A 81 -0.12 -8.91 6.13
C LYS A 81 0.95 -9.75 5.43
N LEU A 82 2.15 -9.20 5.26
CA LEU A 82 3.30 -9.99 4.82
C LEU A 82 3.75 -10.94 5.94
N SER A 83 4.40 -12.04 5.57
CA SER A 83 5.18 -12.82 6.56
C SER A 83 6.37 -12.00 7.06
N ARG A 84 6.91 -12.33 8.24
CA ARG A 84 8.07 -11.61 8.80
C ARG A 84 9.26 -11.63 7.86
N ALA A 85 9.57 -12.78 7.27
CA ALA A 85 10.66 -12.93 6.31
C ALA A 85 10.47 -12.00 5.09
N ARG A 86 9.29 -12.03 4.44
CA ARG A 86 9.01 -11.17 3.29
C ARG A 86 9.08 -9.68 3.65
N ALA A 87 8.56 -9.31 4.82
CA ALA A 87 8.58 -7.92 5.28
C ALA A 87 10.01 -7.42 5.49
N TRP A 88 10.84 -8.14 6.24
CA TRP A 88 12.23 -7.75 6.50
C TRP A 88 13.09 -7.74 5.24
N SER A 89 12.92 -8.71 4.33
CA SER A 89 13.62 -8.71 3.04
C SER A 89 13.26 -7.49 2.20
N ALA A 90 11.96 -7.15 2.10
CA ALA A 90 11.52 -5.96 1.40
C ALA A 90 12.03 -4.67 2.07
N THR A 91 11.97 -4.59 3.41
CA THR A 91 12.52 -3.47 4.19
C THR A 91 13.99 -3.26 3.89
N ALA A 92 14.80 -4.32 3.90
CA ALA A 92 16.24 -4.23 3.62
C ALA A 92 16.51 -3.69 2.21
N LEU A 93 15.78 -4.19 1.20
CA LEU A 93 15.92 -3.72 -0.18
C LEU A 93 15.52 -2.24 -0.34
N VAL A 94 14.43 -1.81 0.30
CA VAL A 94 14.01 -0.40 0.29
C VAL A 94 15.04 0.50 0.98
N VAL A 95 15.63 0.05 2.10
CA VAL A 95 16.72 0.80 2.76
C VAL A 95 17.94 0.94 1.85
N ILE A 96 18.34 -0.13 1.15
CA ILE A 96 19.42 -0.07 0.16
C ILE A 96 19.08 0.92 -0.95
N GLN A 97 17.83 0.89 -1.45
CA GLN A 97 17.36 1.82 -2.48
C GLN A 97 17.42 3.28 -2.03
N ILE A 98 17.00 3.58 -0.80
CA ILE A 98 17.11 4.93 -0.21
C ILE A 98 18.59 5.33 -0.08
N GLY A 99 19.44 4.43 0.42
CA GLY A 99 20.88 4.70 0.55
C GLY A 99 21.55 5.00 -0.79
N LEU A 100 21.20 4.26 -1.84
CA LEU A 100 21.70 4.50 -3.20
C LEU A 100 21.19 5.85 -3.74
N ALA A 101 19.91 6.17 -3.55
CA ALA A 101 19.36 7.46 -3.95
C ALA A 101 20.08 8.62 -3.23
N LEU A 102 20.30 8.53 -1.92
CA LEU A 102 21.03 9.55 -1.17
C LEU A 102 22.48 9.71 -1.65
N ALA A 103 23.15 8.61 -2.00
CA ALA A 103 24.52 8.67 -2.51
C ALA A 103 24.63 9.38 -3.87
N LEU A 104 23.62 9.22 -4.73
CA LEU A 104 23.60 9.78 -6.09
C LEU A 104 23.11 11.22 -6.12
N PHE A 105 22.13 11.57 -5.28
CA PHE A 105 21.46 12.87 -5.28
C PHE A 105 22.00 13.81 -4.19
N ASN A 106 23.32 13.84 -3.96
CA ASN A 106 23.99 14.71 -2.98
C ASN A 106 24.05 16.21 -3.39
N GLY A 107 23.07 16.71 -4.15
CA GLY A 107 23.01 18.09 -4.64
C GLY A 107 22.39 19.08 -3.63
N PRO A 108 22.58 20.40 -3.83
CA PRO A 108 22.07 21.47 -2.96
C PRO A 108 20.54 21.68 -3.02
N GLU A 109 19.77 20.89 -3.78
CA GLU A 109 18.29 21.00 -3.92
C GLU A 109 17.53 20.36 -2.74
N ILE A 110 17.94 20.71 -1.53
CA ILE A 110 17.76 19.96 -0.28
C ILE A 110 16.30 19.87 0.25
N PRO A 111 15.40 20.87 0.17
CA PRO A 111 14.18 20.82 1.00
C PRO A 111 13.11 19.81 0.56
N VAL A 112 12.71 19.85 -0.72
CA VAL A 112 11.64 18.98 -1.24
C VAL A 112 12.15 17.55 -1.36
N PHE A 113 13.38 17.38 -1.84
CA PHE A 113 14.06 16.09 -1.96
C PHE A 113 14.22 15.42 -0.59
N PHE A 114 14.50 16.18 0.48
CA PHE A 114 14.59 15.63 1.83
C PHE A 114 13.26 15.03 2.30
N VAL A 115 12.14 15.71 2.07
CA VAL A 115 10.83 15.20 2.52
C VAL A 115 10.41 13.97 1.71
N THR A 116 10.55 14.02 0.38
CA THR A 116 10.07 12.95 -0.51
C THR A 116 11.01 11.75 -0.58
N THR A 117 12.32 11.94 -0.41
CA THR A 117 13.33 10.88 -0.50
C THR A 117 13.76 10.33 0.85
N LEU A 118 13.60 11.08 1.95
CA LEU A 118 14.02 10.64 3.29
C LEU A 118 12.85 10.41 4.25
N VAL A 119 12.05 11.44 4.51
CA VAL A 119 11.02 11.39 5.57
C VAL A 119 9.91 10.39 5.23
N LEU A 120 9.31 10.51 4.04
CA LEU A 120 8.22 9.61 3.63
C LEU A 120 8.69 8.17 3.45
N PRO A 121 9.82 7.88 2.77
CA PRO A 121 10.35 6.52 2.68
C PRO A 121 10.68 5.93 4.05
N ALA A 122 11.24 6.71 4.99
CA ALA A 122 11.49 6.23 6.35
C ALA A 122 10.19 5.82 7.07
N ILE A 123 9.13 6.61 6.97
CA ILE A 123 7.80 6.28 7.54
C ILE A 123 7.28 4.97 6.92
N VAL A 124 7.40 4.80 5.61
CA VAL A 124 6.96 3.59 4.90
C VAL A 124 7.81 2.38 5.28
N VAL A 125 9.14 2.53 5.40
CA VAL A 125 10.08 1.49 5.85
C VAL A 125 9.73 1.01 7.26
N ILE A 126 9.51 1.94 8.19
CA ILE A 126 9.08 1.63 9.56
C ILE A 126 7.73 0.90 9.53
N GLY A 127 6.77 1.40 8.75
CA GLY A 127 5.47 0.77 8.60
C GLY A 127 5.55 -0.64 8.01
N LEU A 128 6.42 -0.86 7.03
CA LEU A 128 6.66 -2.16 6.40
C LEU A 128 7.32 -3.14 7.37
N ALA A 129 8.33 -2.70 8.12
CA ALA A 129 8.99 -3.50 9.16
C ALA A 129 8.00 -3.88 10.29
N ALA A 130 7.11 -2.95 10.66
CA ALA A 130 5.99 -3.19 11.56
C ALA A 130 4.83 -3.97 10.92
N ARG A 131 4.96 -4.38 9.64
CA ARG A 131 3.99 -5.18 8.87
C ARG A 131 2.61 -4.54 8.77
N LEU A 132 2.58 -3.21 8.75
CA LEU A 132 1.38 -2.44 8.50
C LEU A 132 0.97 -2.59 7.04
N THR A 133 -0.29 -2.90 6.80
CA THR A 133 -0.77 -3.30 5.47
C THR A 133 -0.90 -2.12 4.50
N TRP A 134 -1.04 -0.89 5.00
CA TRP A 134 -0.96 0.32 4.19
C TRP A 134 0.45 0.54 3.63
N ALA A 135 1.51 0.23 4.40
CA ALA A 135 2.88 0.40 3.97
C ALA A 135 3.23 -0.57 2.83
N ARG A 136 2.76 -1.83 2.93
CA ARG A 136 2.85 -2.79 1.83
C ARG A 136 2.24 -2.23 0.53
N ALA A 137 1.05 -1.67 0.60
CA ALA A 137 0.37 -1.12 -0.58
C ALA A 137 1.15 0.04 -1.21
N LEU A 138 1.69 0.95 -0.39
CA LEU A 138 2.57 2.02 -0.89
C LEU A 138 3.84 1.48 -1.55
N ILE A 139 4.49 0.47 -0.97
CA ILE A 139 5.71 -0.12 -1.55
C ILE A 139 5.42 -0.86 -2.85
N VAL A 140 4.25 -1.49 -2.99
CA VAL A 140 3.81 -2.05 -4.28
C VAL A 140 3.71 -0.93 -5.32
N GLY A 141 3.06 0.18 -4.99
CA GLY A 141 2.96 1.36 -5.86
C GLY A 141 4.34 1.92 -6.21
N MET A 142 5.19 2.11 -5.21
CA MET A 142 6.56 2.61 -5.35
C MET A 142 7.41 1.76 -6.27
N SER A 143 7.45 0.45 -6.02
CA SER A 143 8.26 -0.47 -6.83
C SER A 143 7.73 -0.57 -8.26
N SER A 144 6.40 -0.54 -8.44
CA SER A 144 5.77 -0.57 -9.78
C SER A 144 6.13 0.68 -10.59
N TYR A 145 5.97 1.86 -9.97
CA TYR A 145 6.29 3.13 -10.60
C TYR A 145 7.79 3.23 -10.91
N ALA A 146 8.65 2.90 -9.94
CA ALA A 146 10.09 2.88 -10.15
C ALA A 146 10.46 1.96 -11.32
N LEU A 147 9.95 0.73 -11.36
CA LEU A 147 10.23 -0.19 -12.48
C LEU A 147 9.83 0.40 -13.84
N LEU A 148 8.65 1.02 -13.92
CA LEU A 148 8.20 1.70 -15.14
C LEU A 148 9.15 2.83 -15.55
N GLU A 149 9.55 3.65 -14.58
CA GLU A 149 10.46 4.78 -14.79
C GLU A 149 11.83 4.31 -15.30
N HIS A 150 12.42 3.28 -14.66
CA HIS A 150 13.71 2.71 -15.09
C HIS A 150 13.63 2.08 -16.48
N VAL A 151 12.51 1.46 -16.85
CA VAL A 151 12.29 0.95 -18.21
C VAL A 151 12.24 2.09 -19.22
N ILE A 152 11.52 3.18 -18.91
CA ILE A 152 11.49 4.38 -19.74
C ILE A 152 12.90 4.94 -19.91
N TYR A 153 13.67 5.08 -18.83
CA TYR A 153 15.05 5.57 -18.89
C TYR A 153 15.94 4.67 -19.77
N LEU A 154 15.89 3.35 -19.57
CA LEU A 154 16.72 2.41 -20.32
C LEU A 154 16.37 2.35 -21.82
N VAL A 155 15.09 2.42 -22.17
CA VAL A 155 14.62 2.24 -23.55
C VAL A 155 14.64 3.54 -24.33
N LEU A 156 14.11 4.62 -23.75
CA LEU A 156 13.86 5.87 -24.47
C LEU A 156 14.98 6.88 -24.31
N LEU A 157 15.72 6.84 -23.19
CA LEU A 157 16.60 7.92 -22.77
C LEU A 157 18.07 7.51 -22.69
N ARG A 158 18.40 6.31 -23.20
CA ARG A 158 19.71 5.61 -23.08
C ARG A 158 20.94 6.49 -23.34
N ASN A 159 20.84 7.47 -24.23
CA ASN A 159 21.98 8.27 -24.68
C ASN A 159 21.87 9.77 -24.34
N GLU A 160 20.75 10.23 -23.75
CA GLU A 160 20.43 11.66 -23.75
C GLU A 160 20.32 12.29 -22.36
N VAL A 161 19.79 11.55 -21.37
CA VAL A 161 19.19 12.27 -20.23
C VAL A 161 20.16 12.44 -19.09
N TRP A 162 21.04 11.48 -18.84
CA TRP A 162 22.07 11.62 -17.82
C TRP A 162 23.26 10.81 -18.29
N GLY A 163 24.49 11.33 -18.15
CA GLY A 163 25.71 10.52 -18.24
C GLY A 163 25.81 9.47 -17.12
N GLU A 164 24.66 9.03 -16.60
CA GLU A 164 24.52 8.03 -15.57
C GLU A 164 25.04 6.71 -16.10
N ASN A 165 25.85 6.12 -15.25
CA ASN A 165 26.41 4.82 -15.48
C ASN A 165 25.25 3.80 -15.62
N PRO A 166 25.11 3.07 -16.74
CA PRO A 166 24.00 2.13 -16.97
C PRO A 166 23.92 1.04 -15.89
N TRP A 167 25.02 0.77 -15.19
CA TRP A 167 25.07 -0.14 -14.06
C TRP A 167 24.26 0.36 -12.86
N VAL A 168 24.15 1.67 -12.66
CA VAL A 168 23.35 2.28 -11.58
C VAL A 168 21.86 2.09 -11.86
N THR A 169 21.40 2.40 -13.08
CA THR A 169 20.00 2.18 -13.49
C THR A 169 19.63 0.71 -13.40
N ALA A 170 20.52 -0.20 -13.84
CA ALA A 170 20.32 -1.64 -13.71
C ALA A 170 20.24 -2.08 -12.24
N ALA A 171 21.09 -1.54 -11.35
CA ALA A 171 21.05 -1.84 -9.92
C ALA A 171 19.72 -1.43 -9.28
N PHE A 172 19.22 -0.21 -9.55
CA PHE A 172 17.91 0.21 -9.08
C PHE A 172 16.77 -0.66 -9.60
N MET A 173 16.83 -1.06 -10.87
CA MET A 173 15.81 -1.92 -11.47
C MET A 173 15.79 -3.29 -10.78
N VAL A 174 16.95 -3.90 -10.54
CA VAL A 174 17.05 -5.19 -9.82
C VAL A 174 16.53 -5.08 -8.39
N ILE A 175 16.91 -4.01 -7.67
CA ILE A 175 16.44 -3.78 -6.29
C ILE A 175 14.92 -3.57 -6.28
N SER A 176 14.38 -2.74 -7.18
CA SER A 176 12.94 -2.47 -7.29
C SER A 176 12.16 -3.74 -7.64
N LEU A 177 12.70 -4.58 -8.53
CA LEU A 177 12.10 -5.85 -8.91
C LEU A 177 12.08 -6.83 -7.73
N GLY A 178 13.19 -6.91 -6.98
CA GLY A 178 13.28 -7.71 -5.76
C GLY A 178 12.27 -7.25 -4.70
N THR A 179 12.21 -5.94 -4.44
CA THR A 179 11.24 -5.34 -3.52
C THR A 179 9.81 -5.68 -3.95
N PHE A 180 9.48 -5.45 -5.23
CA PHE A 180 8.17 -5.79 -5.79
C PHE A 180 7.83 -7.26 -5.58
N ALA A 181 8.77 -8.18 -5.87
CA ALA A 181 8.52 -9.61 -5.72
C ALA A 181 8.17 -10.01 -4.27
N PHE A 182 8.81 -9.36 -3.28
CA PHE A 182 8.50 -9.60 -1.87
C PHE A 182 7.18 -9.00 -1.43
N VAL A 183 6.74 -7.87 -1.98
CA VAL A 183 5.49 -7.21 -1.55
C VAL A 183 4.26 -7.52 -2.41
N ALA A 184 4.46 -8.05 -3.62
CA ALA A 184 3.43 -8.24 -4.62
C ALA A 184 2.27 -9.12 -4.12
N PRO A 185 1.02 -8.79 -4.54
CA PRO A 185 -0.16 -9.59 -4.24
C PRO A 185 -0.26 -10.78 -5.20
N TRP A 186 0.36 -11.90 -4.83
CA TRP A 186 0.41 -13.08 -5.71
C TRP A 186 -0.94 -13.81 -5.81
N ARG A 187 -1.82 -13.64 -4.81
CA ARG A 187 -3.17 -14.24 -4.81
C ARG A 187 -4.25 -13.19 -5.00
N ARG A 188 -5.35 -13.59 -5.65
CA ARG A 188 -6.54 -12.76 -5.81
C ARG A 188 -7.09 -12.34 -4.45
N GLY A 189 -7.42 -11.06 -4.31
CA GLY A 189 -7.98 -10.50 -3.08
C GLY A 189 -6.96 -10.19 -1.97
N GLU A 190 -5.66 -10.32 -2.24
CA GLU A 190 -4.62 -9.94 -1.27
C GLU A 190 -4.53 -8.44 -1.01
N ILE A 191 -4.95 -7.59 -1.96
CA ILE A 191 -5.07 -6.15 -1.80
C ILE A 191 -6.56 -5.79 -1.87
N THR A 192 -7.03 -5.04 -0.87
CA THR A 192 -8.39 -4.49 -0.85
C THR A 192 -8.51 -3.30 -1.81
N GLN A 193 -9.73 -2.79 -2.01
CA GLN A 193 -9.92 -1.56 -2.79
C GLN A 193 -9.17 -0.35 -2.20
N ALA A 194 -9.10 -0.24 -0.86
CA ALA A 194 -8.32 0.81 -0.20
C ALA A 194 -6.80 0.61 -0.42
N GLY A 195 -6.32 -0.63 -0.37
CA GLY A 195 -4.93 -0.93 -0.72
C GLY A 195 -4.62 -0.57 -2.18
N ALA A 196 -5.51 -0.90 -3.11
CA ALA A 196 -5.36 -0.54 -4.52
C ALA A 196 -5.35 0.99 -4.72
N ALA A 197 -6.16 1.73 -3.95
CA ALA A 197 -6.12 3.18 -3.96
C ALA A 197 -4.75 3.73 -3.55
N LEU A 198 -4.10 3.17 -2.51
CA LEU A 198 -2.73 3.57 -2.13
C LEU A 198 -1.68 3.21 -3.18
N VAL A 199 -1.80 2.04 -3.81
CA VAL A 199 -0.90 1.60 -4.90
C VAL A 199 -0.94 2.61 -6.04
N VAL A 200 -2.16 2.97 -6.48
CA VAL A 200 -2.35 3.92 -7.59
C VAL A 200 -1.96 5.34 -7.18
N LEU A 201 -2.29 5.78 -5.97
CA LEU A 201 -1.95 7.12 -5.46
C LEU A 201 -0.44 7.39 -5.54
N PHE A 202 0.40 6.38 -5.37
CA PHE A 202 1.85 6.56 -5.44
C PHE A 202 2.32 7.13 -6.78
N ALA A 203 1.72 6.73 -7.91
CA ALA A 203 2.06 7.28 -9.21
C ALA A 203 1.69 8.78 -9.30
N ALA A 204 0.56 9.18 -8.71
CA ALA A 204 0.18 10.60 -8.62
C ALA A 204 1.13 11.39 -7.71
N PHE A 205 1.51 10.83 -6.56
CA PHE A 205 2.51 11.42 -5.67
C PHE A 205 3.85 11.60 -6.38
N SER A 206 4.31 10.60 -7.13
CA SER A 206 5.58 10.65 -7.85
C SER A 206 5.54 11.70 -8.97
N ALA A 207 4.47 11.72 -9.76
CA ALA A 207 4.26 12.76 -10.77
C ALA A 207 4.23 14.18 -10.17
N ALA A 208 3.57 14.35 -9.02
CA ALA A 208 3.55 15.62 -8.30
C ALA A 208 4.93 15.99 -7.73
N SER A 209 5.71 15.02 -7.27
CA SER A 209 7.09 15.26 -6.83
C SER A 209 8.00 15.62 -8.00
N SER A 210 7.84 14.97 -9.16
CA SER A 210 8.64 15.27 -10.35
C SER A 210 8.32 16.65 -10.93
N SER A 211 7.07 17.12 -10.82
CA SER A 211 6.70 18.46 -11.32
C SER A 211 7.41 19.59 -10.58
N PHE A 212 7.89 19.37 -9.34
CA PHE A 212 8.74 20.31 -8.64
C PHE A 212 10.10 20.53 -9.31
N GLY A 213 10.68 19.45 -9.85
CA GLY A 213 11.96 19.54 -10.56
C GLY A 213 11.90 20.50 -11.75
N PHE A 214 10.73 20.60 -12.41
CA PHE A 214 10.52 21.55 -13.51
C PHE A 214 10.23 22.97 -13.02
N GLY A 215 9.55 23.11 -11.88
CA GLY A 215 9.20 24.40 -11.30
C GLY A 215 10.38 25.13 -10.66
N TYR A 216 11.46 24.44 -10.29
CA TYR A 216 12.60 25.01 -9.54
C TYR A 216 13.32 26.16 -10.24
N THR A 217 13.22 26.24 -11.57
CA THR A 217 13.81 27.32 -12.37
C THR A 217 12.83 28.47 -12.66
N GLY A 218 11.57 28.39 -12.22
CA GLY A 218 10.49 29.34 -12.53
C GLY A 218 10.14 30.32 -11.40
N SER A 219 9.21 31.23 -11.67
CA SER A 219 8.63 32.12 -10.63
C SER A 219 7.77 31.31 -9.64
N LEU A 220 7.50 31.87 -8.45
CA LEU A 220 6.63 31.26 -7.44
C LEU A 220 5.26 30.83 -7.99
N ASP A 221 4.73 31.56 -8.99
CA ASP A 221 3.45 31.25 -9.63
C ASP A 221 3.48 29.91 -10.37
N VAL A 222 4.64 29.52 -10.93
CA VAL A 222 4.85 28.22 -11.60
C VAL A 222 4.89 27.07 -10.58
N MET A 223 5.31 27.34 -9.35
CA MET A 223 5.40 26.32 -8.31
C MET A 223 4.08 26.01 -7.59
N LEU A 224 3.08 26.90 -7.68
CA LEU A 224 1.84 26.75 -6.92
C LEU A 224 1.09 25.44 -7.26
N LEU A 225 1.03 25.08 -8.55
CA LEU A 225 0.36 23.86 -9.00
C LEU A 225 1.06 22.57 -8.51
N PRO A 226 2.39 22.40 -8.66
CA PRO A 226 3.14 21.31 -8.03
C PRO A 226 2.92 21.19 -6.52
N TYR A 227 3.00 22.30 -5.77
CA TYR A 227 2.76 22.30 -4.32
C TYR A 227 1.35 21.85 -3.96
N ALA A 228 0.34 22.37 -4.66
CA ALA A 228 -1.04 21.98 -4.45
C ALA A 228 -1.27 20.50 -4.78
N ALA A 229 -0.70 20.01 -5.88
CA ALA A 229 -0.75 18.60 -6.26
C ALA A 229 -0.13 17.69 -5.20
N LEU A 230 1.11 17.97 -4.79
CA LEU A 230 1.82 17.15 -3.80
C LEU A 230 1.11 17.15 -2.46
N SER A 231 0.69 18.32 -1.97
CA SER A 231 -0.06 18.44 -0.73
C SER A 231 -1.37 17.64 -0.78
N ALA A 232 -2.11 17.75 -1.90
CA ALA A 232 -3.35 17.02 -2.10
C ALA A 232 -3.13 15.49 -2.17
N THR A 233 -2.02 15.01 -2.74
CA THR A 233 -1.67 13.57 -2.71
C THR A 233 -1.31 13.09 -1.31
N ILE A 234 -0.55 13.86 -0.52
CA ILE A 234 -0.20 13.52 0.88
C ILE A 234 -1.45 13.47 1.74
N ILE A 235 -2.28 14.51 1.67
CA ILE A 235 -3.58 14.57 2.34
C ILE A 235 -4.38 13.33 1.93
N SER A 236 -4.55 13.08 0.63
CA SER A 236 -5.28 11.89 0.16
C SER A 236 -4.73 10.58 0.76
N GLY A 237 -3.42 10.40 0.80
CA GLY A 237 -2.78 9.22 1.41
C GLY A 237 -3.14 9.07 2.89
N CYS A 238 -2.99 10.13 3.68
CA CYS A 238 -3.42 10.16 5.08
C CYS A 238 -4.91 9.82 5.21
N GLY A 239 -5.74 10.40 4.35
CA GLY A 239 -7.19 10.15 4.32
C GLY A 239 -7.51 8.70 4.00
N ILE A 240 -6.81 8.05 3.07
CA ILE A 240 -7.00 6.64 2.75
C ILE A 240 -6.60 5.77 3.95
N VAL A 241 -5.46 6.05 4.58
CA VAL A 241 -4.98 5.35 5.79
C VAL A 241 -6.00 5.46 6.92
N LEU A 242 -6.55 6.66 7.13
CA LEU A 242 -7.59 6.95 8.12
C LEU A 242 -9.00 6.49 7.66
N ARG A 243 -9.15 6.03 6.42
CA ARG A 243 -10.42 5.65 5.78
C ARG A 243 -11.46 6.79 5.78
N ALA A 244 -11.00 8.01 5.59
CA ALA A 244 -11.82 9.22 5.58
C ALA A 244 -12.36 9.56 4.19
N ARG A 245 -13.56 10.16 4.14
CA ARG A 245 -14.24 10.52 2.88
C ARG A 245 -13.52 11.62 2.10
N TRP A 246 -12.88 12.54 2.81
CA TRP A 246 -12.13 13.65 2.21
C TRP A 246 -10.91 13.16 1.43
N ALA A 247 -10.47 11.91 1.62
CA ALA A 247 -9.39 11.31 0.84
C ALA A 247 -9.69 11.29 -0.67
N ALA A 248 -10.93 10.97 -1.04
CA ALA A 248 -11.39 10.95 -2.43
C ALA A 248 -11.43 12.36 -3.03
N ILE A 249 -11.88 13.34 -2.25
CA ILE A 249 -11.92 14.75 -2.67
C ILE A 249 -10.50 15.26 -2.91
N SER A 250 -9.60 14.98 -1.98
CA SER A 250 -8.19 15.37 -2.08
C SER A 250 -7.50 14.70 -3.29
N ALA A 251 -7.79 13.44 -3.58
CA ALA A 251 -7.29 12.77 -4.78
C ALA A 251 -7.84 13.42 -6.06
N GLY A 252 -9.13 13.78 -6.09
CA GLY A 252 -9.73 14.51 -7.21
C GLY A 252 -9.09 15.88 -7.43
N ALA A 253 -8.83 16.61 -6.35
CA ALA A 253 -8.11 17.89 -6.40
C ALA A 253 -6.68 17.71 -6.93
N ALA A 254 -5.95 16.70 -6.46
CA ALA A 254 -4.62 16.35 -6.98
C ALA A 254 -4.64 16.09 -8.50
N SER A 255 -5.67 15.39 -9.00
CA SER A 255 -5.84 15.14 -10.44
C SER A 255 -5.99 16.44 -11.24
N VAL A 256 -6.73 17.41 -10.72
CA VAL A 256 -6.92 18.72 -11.38
C VAL A 256 -5.63 19.52 -11.37
N PHE A 257 -4.92 19.57 -10.24
CA PHE A 257 -3.64 20.28 -10.16
C PHE A 257 -2.56 19.65 -11.04
N LEU A 258 -2.50 18.32 -11.10
CA LEU A 258 -1.60 17.60 -12.02
C LEU A 258 -1.95 17.85 -13.49
N LEU A 259 -3.23 17.98 -13.84
CA LEU A 259 -3.63 18.35 -15.19
C LEU A 259 -3.16 19.77 -15.53
N GLY A 260 -3.26 20.70 -14.59
CA GLY A 260 -2.68 22.04 -14.73
C GLY A 260 -1.17 21.98 -14.96
N CYS A 261 -0.44 21.19 -14.16
CA CYS A 261 1.00 20.97 -14.34
C CYS A 261 1.32 20.39 -15.74
N TRP A 262 0.52 19.43 -16.19
CA TRP A 262 0.68 18.78 -17.49
C TRP A 262 0.50 19.78 -18.63
N LEU A 263 -0.54 20.62 -18.59
CA LEU A 263 -0.81 21.65 -19.59
C LEU A 263 0.28 22.71 -19.62
N GLN A 264 0.71 23.18 -18.44
CA GLN A 264 1.80 24.14 -18.32
C GLN A 264 3.12 23.58 -18.87
N LEU A 265 3.41 22.31 -18.56
CA LEU A 265 4.58 21.65 -19.11
C LEU A 265 4.46 21.53 -20.63
N ALA A 266 3.32 21.08 -21.15
CA ALA A 266 3.10 20.93 -22.59
C ALA A 266 3.33 22.24 -23.36
N ASP A 267 2.88 23.37 -22.81
CA ASP A 267 3.11 24.70 -23.37
C ASP A 267 4.62 25.04 -23.38
N SER A 268 5.29 24.90 -22.23
CA SER A 268 6.73 25.18 -22.09
C SER A 268 7.63 24.25 -22.93
N LEU A 269 7.15 23.04 -23.22
CA LEU A 269 7.90 22.05 -23.98
C LEU A 269 7.99 22.39 -25.46
N PHE A 270 7.18 23.30 -26.00
CA PHE A 270 7.38 23.78 -27.37
C PHE A 270 8.63 24.65 -27.52
N ASP A 271 9.04 25.34 -26.44
CA ASP A 271 10.17 26.27 -26.44
C ASP A 271 11.50 25.65 -26.01
N TYR A 272 11.48 24.48 -25.36
CA TYR A 272 12.69 23.82 -24.88
C TYR A 272 13.45 23.13 -26.00
N ASP A 273 14.79 23.13 -26.00
CA ASP A 273 15.62 22.45 -27.00
C ASP A 273 15.86 20.96 -26.70
N SER A 274 15.08 20.36 -25.80
CA SER A 274 15.21 18.95 -25.40
C SER A 274 14.72 17.99 -26.48
N SER A 275 15.24 16.76 -26.49
CA SER A 275 14.77 15.74 -27.42
C SER A 275 13.28 15.43 -27.23
N TRP A 276 12.61 15.04 -28.30
CA TRP A 276 11.19 14.62 -28.25
C TRP A 276 10.95 13.47 -27.26
N ALA A 277 11.97 12.63 -27.03
CA ALA A 277 11.90 11.50 -26.10
C ALA A 277 11.78 11.98 -24.64
N ILE A 278 12.57 12.99 -24.25
CA ILE A 278 12.48 13.61 -22.93
C ILE A 278 11.12 14.25 -22.74
N ARG A 279 10.68 15.07 -23.70
CA ARG A 279 9.37 15.76 -23.66
C ARG A 279 8.23 14.75 -23.50
N GLY A 280 8.25 13.69 -24.31
CA GLY A 280 7.27 12.62 -24.25
C GLY A 280 7.27 11.87 -22.91
N ALA A 281 8.45 11.58 -22.35
CA ALA A 281 8.57 10.93 -21.05
C ALA A 281 7.99 11.80 -19.92
N LEU A 282 8.31 13.10 -19.90
CA LEU A 282 7.81 14.02 -18.88
C LEU A 282 6.28 14.19 -18.94
N LEU A 283 5.74 14.40 -20.15
CA LEU A 283 4.29 14.47 -20.36
C LEU A 283 3.60 13.15 -20.03
N GLY A 284 4.24 12.03 -20.36
CA GLY A 284 3.75 10.69 -20.02
C GLY A 284 3.64 10.49 -18.51
N THR A 285 4.67 10.86 -17.76
CA THR A 285 4.70 10.78 -16.29
C THR A 285 3.60 11.63 -15.65
N LEU A 286 3.46 12.89 -16.05
CA LEU A 286 2.40 13.75 -15.52
C LEU A 286 1.00 13.25 -15.91
N GLY A 287 0.81 12.80 -17.15
CA GLY A 287 -0.45 12.24 -17.63
C GLY A 287 -0.85 10.97 -16.86
N LEU A 288 0.12 10.08 -16.60
CA LEU A 288 -0.07 8.92 -15.73
C LEU A 288 -0.48 9.35 -14.32
N GLY A 289 0.15 10.38 -13.77
CA GLY A 289 -0.19 10.97 -12.48
C GLY A 289 -1.63 11.47 -12.40
N VAL A 290 -2.12 12.17 -13.44
CA VAL A 290 -3.52 12.61 -13.55
C VAL A 290 -4.47 11.42 -13.49
N ILE A 291 -4.25 10.41 -14.33
CA ILE A 291 -5.09 9.21 -14.40
C ILE A 291 -5.06 8.47 -13.05
N ALA A 292 -3.88 8.36 -12.44
CA ALA A 292 -3.71 7.72 -11.15
C ALA A 292 -4.45 8.45 -10.01
N ALA A 293 -4.37 9.78 -9.97
CA ALA A 293 -5.09 10.58 -8.99
C ALA A 293 -6.62 10.44 -9.13
N ALA A 294 -7.14 10.48 -10.37
CA ALA A 294 -8.55 10.25 -10.65
C ALA A 294 -9.00 8.83 -10.26
N GLY A 295 -8.21 7.81 -10.63
CA GLY A 295 -8.46 6.41 -10.25
C GLY A 295 -8.49 6.21 -8.73
N THR A 296 -7.55 6.86 -8.02
CA THR A 296 -7.53 6.88 -6.55
C THR A 296 -8.81 7.49 -5.99
N ALA A 297 -9.25 8.64 -6.50
CA ALA A 297 -10.48 9.29 -6.06
C ALA A 297 -11.69 8.35 -6.16
N VAL A 298 -11.83 7.65 -7.30
CA VAL A 298 -12.91 6.68 -7.53
C VAL A 298 -12.85 5.51 -6.55
N LEU A 299 -11.66 4.92 -6.35
CA LEU A 299 -11.47 3.78 -5.44
C LEU A 299 -11.73 4.15 -3.97
N SER A 300 -11.22 5.30 -3.53
CA SER A 300 -11.44 5.83 -2.18
C SER A 300 -12.91 6.15 -1.93
N TRP A 301 -13.62 6.70 -2.93
CA TRP A 301 -15.05 7.00 -2.82
C TRP A 301 -15.90 5.74 -2.68
N ARG A 302 -15.59 4.68 -3.45
CA ARG A 302 -16.28 3.38 -3.34
C ARG A 302 -16.09 2.76 -1.96
N THR A 303 -14.87 2.79 -1.44
CA THR A 303 -14.55 2.24 -0.11
C THR A 303 -15.24 2.99 1.02
N ALA A 304 -15.47 4.30 0.86
CA ALA A 304 -16.21 5.10 1.84
C ALA A 304 -17.71 4.74 1.89
N ARG A 305 -18.33 4.37 0.76
CA ARG A 305 -19.77 4.07 0.68
C ARG A 305 -20.15 2.74 1.33
N THR A 306 -19.31 1.72 1.24
CA THR A 306 -19.62 0.37 1.74
C THR A 306 -19.88 0.33 3.24
N LYS A 307 -19.28 1.23 4.02
CA LYS A 307 -19.51 1.34 5.48
C LYS A 307 -20.89 1.89 5.88
N LEU A 308 -21.49 2.73 5.04
CA LEU A 308 -22.83 3.27 5.33
C LEU A 308 -23.91 2.21 5.21
N GLY A 309 -23.73 1.23 4.31
CA GLY A 309 -24.62 0.07 4.20
C GLY A 309 -24.59 -0.81 5.44
N THR A 310 -23.41 -1.01 6.03
CA THR A 310 -23.21 -1.86 7.22
C THR A 310 -23.75 -1.22 8.49
N LEU A 311 -23.66 0.11 8.64
CA LEU A 311 -24.28 0.80 9.78
C LEU A 311 -25.82 0.80 9.68
N ARG A 312 -26.37 0.87 8.47
CA ARG A 312 -27.83 0.83 8.27
C ARG A 312 -28.43 -0.53 8.59
N SER A 313 -27.71 -1.63 8.35
CA SER A 313 -28.17 -2.99 8.65
C SER A 313 -28.04 -3.39 10.13
N VAL A 314 -27.24 -2.66 10.91
CA VAL A 314 -27.11 -2.88 12.37
C VAL A 314 -28.14 -2.07 13.15
N LEU A 315 -28.69 -1.01 12.55
CA LEU A 315 -29.68 -0.12 13.15
C LEU A 315 -31.13 -0.41 12.69
N SER A 316 -31.33 -1.45 11.86
CA SER A 316 -32.64 -1.91 11.36
C SER A 316 -32.95 -3.29 11.91
#